data_AF-A0A965A0K1-F1
#
_entry.id   AF-A0A965A0K1-F1
#
_cell.length_a   1.000
_cell.length_b   1.000
_cell.length_c   1.000
_cell.angle_alpha   90.00
_cell.angle_beta   90.00
_cell.angle_gamma   90.00
#
_symmetry.space_group_name_H-M   'P 1'
#
loop_
_entity.id
_entity.type
_entity.pdbx_description
1 polymer ?
#
loop_
_entity_poly.entity_id
_entity_poly.type
_entity_poly.pdbx_seq_one_letter_code
_entity_poly.pdbx_strand_id
1 'polypeptide(L)'
;EHGVALERMVFVHPPESSRDWSTTVAAVIDGFDLLIVAVPDSISVSDARRVQARLQARRSVMIIVDTAMLSLPKSSFSNNTHPFHADVVLDSTTKSWSGINNGAGYLQQRQVSIKVSGRRVARMQEHLVTCNY
;
A
#
# COMPACT_ATOMS: atom_id res chain seq x y z
N GLU A 1 -1.53 -15.57 14.67
CA GLU A 1 -2.33 -14.46 14.10
C GLU A 1 -1.39 -13.39 13.54
N HIS A 2 -1.59 -12.95 12.30
CA HIS A 2 -0.59 -12.22 11.49
C HIS A 2 -0.45 -10.72 11.86
N GLY A 3 -0.60 -10.36 13.15
CA GLY A 3 -0.46 -8.99 13.64
C GLY A 3 -1.61 -8.05 13.30
N VAL A 4 -2.70 -8.54 12.72
CA VAL A 4 -3.92 -7.77 12.44
C VAL A 4 -5.09 -8.40 13.20
N ALA A 5 -5.75 -7.60 14.03
CA ALA A 5 -6.98 -7.97 14.72
C ALA A 5 -8.15 -7.93 13.73
N LEU A 6 -8.54 -9.09 13.20
CA LEU A 6 -9.58 -9.19 12.17
C LEU A 6 -10.94 -8.69 12.69
N GLU A 7 -11.20 -8.81 13.98
CA GLU A 7 -12.40 -8.31 14.63
C GLU A 7 -12.51 -6.77 14.63
N ARG A 8 -11.44 -6.07 14.26
CA ARG A 8 -11.40 -4.60 14.12
C ARG A 8 -11.25 -4.15 12.65
N MET A 9 -11.37 -5.06 11.70
CA MET A 9 -11.22 -4.76 10.29
C MET A 9 -12.58 -4.50 9.63
N VAL A 10 -12.66 -3.43 8.84
CA VAL A 10 -13.83 -3.12 8.02
C VAL A 10 -13.42 -3.15 6.55
N PHE A 11 -14.16 -3.90 5.75
CA PHE A 11 -14.02 -3.93 4.31
C PHE A 11 -15.07 -3.01 3.69
N VAL A 12 -14.59 -2.07 2.87
CA VAL A 12 -15.44 -1.14 2.13
C VAL A 12 -15.22 -1.39 0.65
N HIS A 13 -16.31 -1.59 -0.08
CA HIS A 13 -16.28 -1.75 -1.54
C HIS A 13 -16.74 -0.43 -2.19
N PRO A 14 -15.81 0.50 -2.48
CA PRO A 14 -16.18 1.75 -3.13
C PRO A 14 -16.72 1.50 -4.55
N PRO A 15 -17.61 2.36 -5.07
CA PRO A 15 -18.04 2.27 -6.46
C PRO A 15 -16.86 2.47 -7.43
N GLU A 16 -17.00 1.96 -8.65
CA GLU A 16 -15.94 2.02 -9.68
C GLU A 16 -15.65 3.44 -10.16
N SER A 17 -16.61 4.36 -10.04
CA SER A 17 -16.44 5.74 -10.46
C SER A 17 -15.41 6.46 -9.57
N SER A 18 -14.42 7.12 -10.17
CA SER A 18 -13.33 7.77 -9.43
C SER A 18 -13.83 8.85 -8.46
N ARG A 19 -14.93 9.53 -8.80
CA ARG A 19 -15.56 10.54 -7.94
C ARG A 19 -16.20 9.90 -6.72
N ASP A 20 -16.96 8.82 -6.92
CA ASP A 20 -17.65 8.15 -5.83
C ASP A 20 -16.67 7.39 -4.94
N TRP A 21 -15.58 6.85 -5.52
CA TRP A 21 -14.43 6.35 -4.79
C TRP A 21 -13.85 7.42 -3.87
N SER A 22 -13.59 8.62 -4.39
CA SER A 22 -13.01 9.71 -3.59
C SER A 22 -13.91 10.13 -2.44
N THR A 23 -15.23 10.13 -2.67
CA THR A 23 -16.25 10.45 -1.66
C THR A 23 -16.32 9.35 -0.60
N THR A 24 -16.29 8.09 -1.02
CA THR A 24 -16.29 6.92 -0.13
C THR A 24 -15.03 6.93 0.75
N VAL A 25 -13.85 7.08 0.17
CA VAL A 25 -12.58 7.13 0.92
C VAL A 25 -12.56 8.31 1.89
N ALA A 26 -13.05 9.49 1.48
CA ALA A 26 -13.15 10.63 2.39
C ALA A 26 -14.08 10.35 3.59
N ALA A 27 -15.19 9.64 3.37
CA ALA A 27 -16.09 9.22 4.45
C ALA A 27 -15.44 8.17 5.38
N VAL A 28 -14.67 7.23 4.84
CA VAL A 28 -13.92 6.25 5.65
C VAL A 28 -12.83 6.95 6.48
N ILE A 29 -12.13 7.93 5.93
CA ILE A 29 -11.12 8.71 6.68
C ILE A 29 -11.73 9.36 7.93
N ASP A 30 -13.02 9.70 7.94
CA ASP A 30 -13.68 10.29 9.10
C ASP A 30 -13.91 9.33 10.27
N GLY A 31 -13.83 8.01 10.04
CA GLY A 31 -14.08 6.99 11.06
C GLY A 31 -12.90 6.08 11.37
N PHE A 32 -11.79 6.17 10.62
CA PHE A 32 -10.68 5.22 10.71
C PHE A 32 -9.31 5.91 10.71
N ASP A 33 -8.42 5.41 11.57
CA ASP A 33 -7.05 5.91 11.70
C ASP A 33 -6.09 5.33 10.64
N LEU A 34 -6.39 4.13 10.13
CA LEU A 34 -5.58 3.42 9.15
C LEU A 34 -6.47 2.91 8.01
N LEU A 35 -6.08 3.22 6.78
CA LEU A 35 -6.75 2.77 5.58
C LEU A 35 -5.74 2.10 4.66
N ILE A 36 -6.12 0.96 4.08
CA ILE A 36 -5.40 0.33 2.98
C ILE A 36 -6.28 0.45 1.75
N VAL A 37 -5.77 1.10 0.70
CA VAL A 37 -6.57 1.43 -0.49
C VAL A 37 -5.87 0.96 -1.76
N ALA A 38 -6.66 0.46 -2.70
CA ALA A 38 -6.31 0.43 -4.11
C ALA A 38 -6.88 1.69 -4.75
N VAL A 39 -6.02 2.50 -5.36
CA VAL A 39 -6.42 3.75 -6.01
C VAL A 39 -6.87 3.43 -7.44
N PRO A 40 -8.01 3.96 -7.92
CA PRO A 40 -8.44 3.77 -9.30
C PRO A 40 -7.39 4.28 -10.28
N ASP A 41 -7.31 3.65 -11.46
CA ASP A 41 -6.32 3.98 -12.51
C ASP A 41 -6.36 5.45 -12.92
N SER A 42 -7.53 6.08 -12.83
CA SER A 42 -7.69 7.51 -13.05
C SER A 42 -8.43 8.15 -11.88
N ILE A 43 -7.85 9.19 -11.32
CA ILE A 43 -8.52 10.09 -10.36
C ILE A 43 -8.08 11.51 -10.67
N SER A 44 -9.01 12.45 -10.57
CA SER A 44 -8.70 13.86 -10.82
C SER A 44 -7.74 14.40 -9.76
N VAL A 45 -6.86 15.33 -10.15
CA VAL A 45 -5.97 16.02 -9.21
C VAL A 45 -6.76 16.74 -8.11
N SER A 46 -7.94 17.28 -8.43
CA SER A 46 -8.83 17.91 -7.45
C SER A 46 -9.35 16.92 -6.40
N ASP A 47 -9.78 15.73 -6.81
CA ASP A 47 -10.33 14.74 -5.88
C ASP A 47 -9.22 14.12 -5.02
N ALA A 48 -8.05 13.83 -5.61
CA ALA A 48 -6.88 13.38 -4.87
C ALA A 48 -6.44 14.41 -3.81
N ARG A 49 -6.39 15.70 -4.16
CA ARG A 49 -6.08 16.78 -3.19
C ARG A 49 -7.11 16.87 -2.06
N ARG A 50 -8.40 16.70 -2.36
CA ARG A 50 -9.46 16.70 -1.33
C ARG A 50 -9.28 15.54 -0.35
N VAL A 51 -9.03 14.33 -0.87
CA VAL A 51 -8.73 13.14 -0.04
C VAL A 51 -7.48 13.39 0.81
N GLN A 52 -6.39 13.89 0.22
CA GLN A 52 -5.15 14.16 0.95
C GLN A 52 -5.32 15.24 2.03
N ALA A 53 -6.06 16.31 1.75
CA ALA A 53 -6.37 17.33 2.74
C ALA A 53 -7.21 16.78 3.90
N ARG A 54 -8.18 15.90 3.60
CA ARG A 54 -9.00 15.24 4.62
C ARG A 54 -8.18 14.31 5.50
N LEU A 55 -7.29 13.52 4.89
CA LEU A 55 -6.35 12.63 5.57
C LEU A 55 -5.49 13.41 6.57
N GLN A 56 -4.93 14.54 6.13
CA GLN A 56 -4.13 15.42 6.99
C GLN A 56 -4.94 16.04 8.13
N ALA A 57 -6.17 16.48 7.85
CA ALA A 57 -7.05 17.07 8.85
C ALA A 57 -7.47 16.08 9.95
N ARG A 58 -7.66 14.81 9.59
CA ARG A 58 -7.99 13.73 10.53
C ARG A 58 -6.79 13.05 11.17
N ARG A 59 -5.58 13.34 10.68
CA ARG A 59 -4.33 12.66 11.09
C ARG A 59 -4.38 11.14 10.89
N SER A 60 -5.18 10.68 9.92
CA SER A 60 -5.25 9.28 9.53
C SER A 60 -4.08 8.92 8.60
N VAL A 61 -3.78 7.63 8.50
CA VAL A 61 -2.74 7.08 7.63
C VAL A 61 -3.41 6.31 6.50
N MET A 62 -2.99 6.58 5.27
CA MET A 62 -3.43 5.86 4.08
C MET A 62 -2.25 5.11 3.47
N ILE A 63 -2.35 3.79 3.42
CA ILE A 63 -1.42 2.92 2.72
C ILE A 63 -2.01 2.67 1.34
N ILE A 64 -1.32 3.16 0.32
CA ILE A 64 -1.67 2.89 -1.07
C ILE A 64 -0.97 1.61 -1.48
N VAL A 65 -1.74 0.61 -1.87
CA VAL A 65 -1.20 -0.60 -2.48
C VAL A 65 -1.21 -0.38 -3.98
N ASP A 66 -0.02 -0.36 -4.58
CA ASP A 66 0.11 -0.28 -6.02
C ASP A 66 -0.29 -1.64 -6.64
N THR A 67 -1.48 -1.68 -7.23
CA THR A 67 -1.99 -2.86 -7.93
C THR A 67 -1.50 -2.93 -9.39
N ALA A 68 -0.82 -1.91 -9.91
CA ALA A 68 -0.30 -1.89 -11.28
C ALA A 68 0.80 -2.94 -11.52
N MET A 69 1.43 -3.44 -10.44
CA MET A 69 2.33 -4.60 -10.50
C MET A 69 1.67 -5.88 -11.04
N LEU A 70 0.33 -5.97 -11.02
CA LEU A 70 -0.38 -7.11 -11.61
C LEU A 70 -0.45 -7.04 -13.15
N SER A 71 -0.05 -5.93 -13.76
CA SER A 71 -0.18 -5.72 -15.21
C SER A 71 1.15 -5.66 -15.96
N LEU A 72 2.26 -5.16 -15.39
CA LEU A 72 3.60 -5.19 -16.02
C LEU A 72 4.73 -5.04 -14.97
N PRO A 73 5.96 -5.56 -15.24
CA PRO A 73 7.08 -5.51 -14.29
C PRO A 73 7.77 -4.13 -14.36
N LYS A 74 7.09 -3.08 -13.92
CA LYS A 74 7.71 -1.77 -13.71
C LYS A 74 6.85 -0.94 -12.76
N SER A 75 7.02 -1.12 -11.46
CA SER A 75 6.65 -0.04 -10.56
C SER A 75 7.73 0.19 -9.51
N SER A 76 8.38 1.33 -9.67
CA SER A 76 8.68 2.16 -8.52
C SER A 76 7.50 3.12 -8.44
N PHE A 77 6.94 3.30 -7.24
CA PHE A 77 5.94 4.33 -6.98
C PHE A 77 6.57 5.69 -7.33
N SER A 78 6.41 6.11 -8.58
CA SER A 78 6.91 7.39 -9.05
C SER A 78 5.88 8.45 -8.67
N ASN A 79 6.33 9.54 -8.07
CA ASN A 79 5.49 10.71 -7.80
C ASN A 79 4.84 11.30 -9.07
N ASN A 80 5.26 10.85 -10.27
CA ASN A 80 4.66 11.23 -11.55
C ASN A 80 3.51 10.30 -11.99
N THR A 81 3.34 9.14 -11.34
CA THR A 81 2.36 8.10 -11.71
C THR A 81 1.15 8.10 -10.78
N HIS A 82 1.33 8.46 -9.50
CA HIS A 82 0.22 8.57 -8.55
C HIS A 82 -0.06 10.03 -8.14
N PRO A 83 -1.33 10.46 -8.07
CA PRO A 83 -1.70 11.85 -7.76
C PRO A 83 -1.60 12.18 -6.27
N PHE A 84 -1.16 11.23 -5.44
CA PHE A 84 -0.94 11.40 -4.00
C PHE A 84 0.55 11.57 -3.72
N HIS A 85 0.87 12.45 -2.77
CA HIS A 85 2.24 12.62 -2.30
C HIS A 85 2.49 11.73 -1.08
N ALA A 86 3.21 10.63 -1.27
CA ALA A 86 3.57 9.72 -0.19
C ALA A 86 4.71 10.30 0.68
N ASP A 87 4.52 10.25 1.99
CA ASP A 87 5.57 10.59 2.95
C ASP A 87 6.66 9.49 2.99
N VAL A 88 6.24 8.23 2.85
CA VAL A 88 7.08 7.03 2.81
C VAL A 88 6.64 6.16 1.62
N VAL A 89 7.60 5.66 0.88
CA VAL A 89 7.43 4.72 -0.24
C VAL A 89 8.20 3.45 0.10
N LEU A 90 7.53 2.31 -0.04
CA LEU A 90 8.08 0.97 0.21
C LEU A 90 8.09 0.20 -1.11
N ASP A 91 9.29 -0.11 -1.62
CA ASP A 91 9.45 -1.04 -2.75
C ASP A 91 9.90 -2.39 -2.18
N SER A 92 9.05 -3.41 -2.28
CA SER A 92 9.33 -4.76 -1.76
C SER A 92 9.60 -5.77 -2.86
N THR A 93 10.70 -6.50 -2.76
CA THR A 93 11.10 -7.54 -3.72
C THR A 93 11.47 -8.82 -3.00
N THR A 94 10.81 -9.92 -3.35
CA THR A 94 11.20 -11.26 -2.87
C THR A 94 12.61 -11.61 -3.38
N LYS A 95 13.50 -11.98 -2.48
CA LYS A 95 14.89 -12.38 -2.79
C LYS A 95 15.04 -13.89 -2.91
N SER A 96 14.42 -14.64 -2.01
CA SER A 96 14.50 -16.10 -1.99
C SER A 96 13.32 -16.71 -1.25
N TRP A 97 13.05 -17.97 -1.56
CA TRP A 97 12.15 -18.84 -0.83
C TRP A 97 12.94 -20.07 -0.35
N SER A 98 12.57 -20.65 0.79
CA SER A 98 13.15 -21.89 1.29
C SER A 98 12.09 -22.89 1.77
N GLY A 99 12.50 -24.15 1.97
CA GLY A 99 11.64 -25.25 2.39
C GLY A 99 10.99 -26.03 1.23
N ILE A 100 11.07 -25.50 0.01
CA ILE A 100 10.63 -26.19 -1.22
C ILE A 100 11.87 -26.83 -1.87
N ASN A 101 12.01 -28.15 -1.77
CA ASN A 101 13.00 -28.94 -2.52
C ASN A 101 12.34 -29.53 -3.78
N ASN A 102 13.10 -30.21 -4.66
CA ASN A 102 12.66 -30.82 -5.93
C ASN A 102 11.31 -31.58 -5.87
N GLY A 103 10.18 -30.86 -5.89
CA GLY A 103 8.83 -31.41 -5.79
C GLY A 103 8.39 -31.87 -4.39
N ALA A 104 9.20 -31.71 -3.34
CA ALA A 104 8.86 -32.14 -1.98
C ALA A 104 9.26 -31.08 -0.94
N GLY A 105 8.41 -30.86 0.07
CA GLY A 105 8.60 -29.86 1.12
C GLY A 105 7.43 -28.87 1.22
N TYR A 106 7.45 -28.03 2.24
CA TYR A 106 6.50 -26.93 2.41
C TYR A 106 7.27 -25.62 2.54
N LEU A 107 6.61 -24.52 2.19
CA LEU A 107 7.21 -23.20 2.27
C LEU A 107 7.52 -22.86 3.73
N GLN A 108 8.80 -22.68 4.05
CA GLN A 108 9.25 -22.38 5.42
C GLN A 108 9.55 -20.91 5.59
N GLN A 109 10.25 -20.31 4.62
CA GLN A 109 10.74 -18.94 4.72
C GLN A 109 10.65 -18.21 3.39
N ARG A 110 10.40 -16.90 3.48
CA ARG A 110 10.64 -15.93 2.42
C ARG A 110 11.59 -14.85 2.91
N GLN A 111 12.66 -14.60 2.16
CA GLN A 111 13.43 -13.37 2.32
C GLN A 111 12.90 -12.29 1.39
N VAL A 112 12.58 -11.12 1.95
CA VAL A 112 12.08 -9.95 1.21
C VAL A 112 13.05 -8.81 1.45
N SER A 113 13.54 -8.20 0.38
CA SER A 113 14.19 -6.88 0.50
C SER A 113 13.13 -5.79 0.40
N ILE A 114 13.17 -4.86 1.32
CA ILE A 114 12.30 -3.69 1.38
C ILE A 114 13.17 -2.45 1.27
N LYS A 115 13.02 -1.73 0.18
CA LYS A 115 13.63 -0.43 -0.02
C LYS A 115 12.66 0.65 0.46
N VAL A 116 13.13 1.47 1.39
CA VAL A 116 12.37 2.55 2.02
C VAL A 116 12.89 3.90 1.51
N SER A 117 11.99 4.70 0.97
CA SER A 117 12.28 6.05 0.45
C SER A 117 11.09 6.99 0.70
N GLY A 118 11.13 8.22 0.18
CA GLY A 118 10.02 9.17 0.28
C GLY A 118 10.42 10.49 0.93
N ARG A 119 9.49 11.44 0.93
CA ARG A 119 9.73 12.83 1.36
C ARG A 119 10.16 12.93 2.83
N ARG A 120 9.65 12.06 3.71
CA ARG A 120 9.94 12.08 5.15
C ARG A 120 10.97 11.03 5.56
N VAL A 121 11.70 10.47 4.60
CA VAL A 121 12.76 9.50 4.84
C VAL A 121 14.11 10.19 4.63
N ALA A 122 14.88 10.33 5.71
CA ALA A 122 16.13 11.12 5.71
C ALA A 122 17.18 10.60 4.72
N ARG A 123 17.28 9.28 4.57
CA ARG A 123 18.11 8.60 3.57
C ARG A 123 17.40 7.34 3.11
N MET A 124 17.56 7.00 1.84
CA MET A 124 17.09 5.71 1.32
C MET A 124 17.70 4.57 2.13
N GLN A 125 16.88 3.63 2.58
CA GLN A 125 17.28 2.48 3.38
C GLN A 125 16.83 1.19 2.71
N GLU A 126 17.58 0.11 2.91
CA GLU A 126 17.21 -1.22 2.47
C GLU A 126 17.21 -2.15 3.68
N HIS A 127 16.12 -2.90 3.85
CA HIS A 127 15.93 -3.85 4.93
C HIS A 127 15.67 -5.24 4.37
N LEU A 128 16.39 -6.24 4.86
CA LEU A 128 16.09 -7.63 4.57
C LEU A 128 15.19 -8.19 5.68
N VAL A 129 13.97 -8.57 5.33
CA VAL A 129 12.99 -9.15 6.24
C VAL A 129 12.83 -10.62 5.94
N THR A 130 12.83 -11.43 7.00
CA THR A 130 12.54 -12.86 6.93
C THR A 130 11.10 -13.10 7.39
N CYS A 131 10.27 -13.63 6.49
CA CYS A 131 8.91 -14.08 6.81
C CYS A 131 8.91 -15.60 6.96
N ASN A 132 8.44 -16.10 8.10
CA ASN A 132 8.24 -17.53 8.34
C ASN A 132 6.77 -17.90 8.10
N TYR A 133 6.52 -19.10 7.58
CA TYR A 133 5.19 -19.61 7.25
C TYR A 133 4.87 -20.91 7.99
#